data_AF-A0A7X8FWJ4-F1
#
_entry.id   AF-A0A7X8FWJ4-F1
#
_cell.length_a   1.000
_cell.length_b   1.000
_cell.length_c   1.000
_cell.angle_alpha   90.00
_cell.angle_beta   90.00
_cell.angle_gamma   90.00
#
_symmetry.space_group_name_H-M   'P 1'
#
loop_
_entity.id
_entity.type
_entity.pdbx_description
1 polymer ?
#
loop_
_entity_poly.entity_id
_entity_poly.type
_entity_poly.pdbx_seq_one_letter_code
_entity_poly.pdbx_strand_id
1 'polypeptide(L)'
;AGEYRSVYATARTGQFLVPWDDLCRIPDDEKVLDDVYRELTANLAFLVNSVDLTKIVFAGDIVEHPGNIQKLLADAIEESWVYDLDRNFIIGFSEFGEQAVSIGAAGLFVEKLFSVPDMADRFEELVGYDLYEYILKQKGLS
;
A
#
# COMPACT_ATOMS: atom_id res chain seq x y z
N ALA A 1 -9.08 -3.86 13.98
CA ALA A 1 -8.14 -3.32 12.99
C ALA A 1 -8.94 -2.53 11.97
N GLY A 2 -8.40 -1.45 11.40
CA GLY A 2 -9.10 -0.69 10.35
C GLY A 2 -9.07 -1.49 9.05
N GLU A 3 -10.18 -2.13 8.70
CA GLU A 3 -10.34 -2.77 7.39
C GLU A 3 -10.61 -1.71 6.32
N TYR A 4 -10.14 -1.97 5.10
CA TYR A 4 -10.44 -1.10 3.96
C TYR A 4 -11.94 -1.01 3.74
N ARG A 5 -12.41 0.22 3.47
CA ARG A 5 -13.77 0.47 3.03
C ARG A 5 -13.74 1.59 2.00
N SER A 6 -14.28 1.31 0.83
CA SER A 6 -14.42 2.26 -0.26
C SER A 6 -15.32 3.43 0.12
N VAL A 7 -15.02 4.62 -0.41
CA VAL A 7 -15.87 5.81 -0.26
C VAL A 7 -17.24 5.66 -0.92
N TYR A 8 -17.40 4.70 -1.82
CA TYR A 8 -18.67 4.39 -2.48
C TYR A 8 -19.49 3.34 -1.71
N ALA A 9 -18.89 2.64 -0.74
CA ALA A 9 -19.54 1.56 -0.02
C ALA A 9 -20.62 2.07 0.95
N THR A 10 -21.80 1.46 0.88
CA THR A 10 -22.93 1.82 1.73
C THR A 10 -22.99 0.92 2.98
N ALA A 11 -23.84 1.27 3.95
CA ALA A 11 -24.09 0.41 5.11
C ALA A 11 -24.62 -0.99 4.74
N ARG A 12 -25.10 -1.19 3.50
CA ARG A 12 -25.65 -2.47 3.01
C ARG A 12 -24.63 -3.35 2.29
N THR A 13 -23.53 -2.78 1.81
CA THR A 13 -22.61 -3.46 0.87
C THR A 13 -21.26 -3.81 1.51
N GLY A 14 -20.96 -3.26 2.69
CA GLY A 14 -19.77 -3.61 3.47
C GLY A 14 -18.55 -2.80 3.06
N GLN A 15 -17.54 -3.47 2.47
CA GLN A 15 -16.26 -2.86 2.09
C GLN A 15 -16.27 -2.20 0.71
N PHE A 16 -17.06 -2.73 -0.23
CA PHE A 16 -17.21 -2.22 -1.60
C PHE A 16 -18.67 -1.82 -1.85
N LEU A 17 -18.96 -1.16 -2.96
CA LEU A 17 -20.33 -0.92 -3.45
C LEU A 17 -20.95 -2.22 -3.99
N VAL A 18 -20.12 -3.13 -4.51
CA VAL A 18 -20.53 -4.46 -4.94
C VAL A 18 -21.23 -5.21 -3.79
N PRO A 19 -22.46 -5.74 -3.99
CA PRO A 19 -23.18 -6.49 -2.96
C PRO A 19 -22.45 -7.74 -2.47
N TRP A 20 -22.66 -8.11 -1.21
CA TRP A 20 -22.02 -9.28 -0.60
C TRP A 20 -22.28 -10.59 -1.36
N ASP A 21 -23.51 -10.78 -1.85
CA ASP A 21 -23.89 -11.99 -2.60
C ASP A 21 -23.07 -12.12 -3.89
N ASP A 22 -22.62 -10.99 -4.46
CA ASP A 22 -21.77 -10.96 -5.65
C ASP A 22 -20.30 -11.18 -5.29
N LEU A 23 -19.82 -10.57 -4.20
CA LEU A 23 -18.46 -10.76 -3.70
C LEU A 23 -18.14 -12.21 -3.34
N CYS A 24 -19.13 -13.05 -3.03
CA CYS A 24 -18.91 -14.48 -2.81
C CYS A 24 -18.44 -15.23 -4.08
N ARG A 25 -18.51 -14.60 -5.26
CA ARG A 25 -18.17 -15.22 -6.55
C ARG A 25 -16.75 -14.92 -7.04
N ILE A 26 -16.02 -14.00 -6.40
CA ILE A 26 -14.60 -13.79 -6.70
C ILE A 26 -13.75 -14.86 -6.01
N PRO A 27 -12.61 -15.28 -6.59
CA PRO A 27 -11.98 -14.74 -7.78
C PRO A 27 -12.51 -15.28 -9.13
N ASP A 28 -13.40 -16.27 -9.11
CA ASP A 28 -13.81 -17.00 -10.34
C ASP A 28 -14.69 -16.17 -11.28
N ASP A 29 -15.44 -15.19 -10.77
CA ASP A 29 -16.24 -14.27 -11.57
C ASP A 29 -15.43 -13.03 -11.95
N GLU A 30 -14.80 -13.10 -13.13
CA GLU A 30 -13.96 -12.02 -13.68
C GLU A 30 -14.68 -10.67 -13.75
N LYS A 31 -15.99 -10.67 -13.98
CA LYS A 31 -16.76 -9.42 -14.08
C LYS A 31 -16.90 -8.76 -12.72
N VAL A 32 -17.23 -9.55 -11.70
CA VAL A 32 -17.32 -9.03 -10.32
C VAL A 32 -15.92 -8.57 -9.85
N LEU A 33 -14.87 -9.30 -10.22
CA LEU A 33 -13.50 -8.92 -9.91
C LEU A 33 -13.10 -7.59 -10.56
N ASP A 34 -13.44 -7.36 -11.83
CA ASP A 34 -13.24 -6.09 -12.54
C ASP A 34 -13.98 -4.93 -11.85
N ASP A 35 -15.24 -5.15 -11.45
CA ASP A 35 -16.05 -4.14 -10.74
C ASP A 35 -15.39 -3.74 -9.39
N VAL A 36 -14.91 -4.73 -8.62
CA VAL A 36 -14.17 -4.51 -7.37
C VAL A 36 -12.87 -3.75 -7.63
N TYR A 37 -12.10 -4.13 -8.67
CA TYR A 37 -10.84 -3.48 -8.99
C TYR A 37 -11.03 -2.05 -9.47
N ARG A 38 -12.03 -1.75 -10.29
CA ARG A 38 -12.35 -0.36 -10.68
C ARG A 38 -12.63 0.51 -9.47
N GLU A 39 -13.41 -0.01 -8.52
CA GLU A 39 -13.73 0.72 -7.31
C GLU A 39 -12.49 0.94 -6.44
N LEU A 40 -11.68 -0.10 -6.25
CA LEU A 40 -10.42 -0.03 -5.50
C LEU A 40 -9.45 0.97 -6.13
N THR A 41 -9.23 0.91 -7.44
CA THR A 41 -8.25 1.76 -8.12
C THR A 41 -8.69 3.22 -8.18
N ALA A 42 -9.99 3.51 -8.27
CA ALA A 42 -10.50 4.88 -8.16
C ALA A 42 -10.19 5.49 -6.77
N ASN A 43 -10.38 4.72 -5.70
CA ASN A 43 -10.03 5.14 -4.34
C ASN A 43 -8.51 5.32 -4.18
N LEU A 44 -7.70 4.40 -4.73
CA LEU A 44 -6.24 4.46 -4.66
C LEU A 44 -5.66 5.62 -5.47
N ALA A 45 -6.20 5.91 -6.66
CA ALA A 45 -5.75 7.01 -7.50
C ALA A 45 -5.86 8.36 -6.78
N PHE A 46 -6.96 8.57 -6.04
CA PHE A 46 -7.10 9.74 -5.18
C PHE A 46 -5.97 9.85 -4.16
N LEU A 47 -5.62 8.76 -3.47
CA LEU A 47 -4.52 8.75 -2.50
C LEU A 47 -3.17 9.01 -3.19
N VAL A 48 -2.88 8.29 -4.28
CA VAL A 48 -1.65 8.42 -5.06
C VAL A 48 -1.43 9.86 -5.53
N ASN A 49 -2.48 10.49 -6.05
CA ASN A 49 -2.42 11.88 -6.51
C ASN A 49 -2.33 12.89 -5.37
N SER A 50 -2.98 12.62 -4.24
CA SER A 50 -2.98 13.54 -3.09
C SER A 50 -1.65 13.60 -2.35
N VAL A 51 -0.91 12.49 -2.27
CA VAL A 51 0.36 12.40 -1.50
C VAL A 51 1.59 12.12 -2.36
N ASP A 52 1.45 12.21 -3.68
CA ASP A 52 2.54 12.04 -4.65
C ASP A 52 3.29 10.70 -4.56
N LEU A 53 2.54 9.60 -4.49
CA LEU A 53 3.14 8.26 -4.49
C LEU A 53 3.71 7.91 -5.86
N THR A 54 4.99 7.54 -5.90
CA THR A 54 5.71 7.15 -7.12
C THR A 54 5.87 5.64 -7.28
N LYS A 55 5.56 4.85 -6.25
CA LYS A 55 5.61 3.39 -6.29
C LYS A 55 4.43 2.77 -5.56
N ILE A 56 3.70 1.91 -6.26
CA ILE A 56 2.58 1.14 -5.75
C ILE A 56 2.89 -0.34 -5.95
N VAL A 57 2.78 -1.11 -4.88
CA VAL A 57 3.02 -2.56 -4.91
C VAL A 57 1.80 -3.26 -4.32
N PHE A 58 1.14 -4.09 -5.12
CA PHE A 58 0.05 -4.95 -4.69
C PHE A 58 0.61 -6.22 -4.05
N ALA A 59 0.05 -6.64 -2.91
CA ALA A 59 0.49 -7.80 -2.16
C ALA A 59 -0.70 -8.59 -1.60
N GLY A 60 -0.43 -9.80 -1.10
CA GLY A 60 -1.47 -10.73 -0.63
C GLY A 60 -2.17 -11.45 -1.79
N ASP A 61 -3.38 -11.94 -1.53
CA ASP A 61 -4.15 -12.80 -2.44
C ASP A 61 -4.42 -12.16 -3.81
N ILE A 62 -4.38 -10.82 -3.89
CA ILE A 62 -4.52 -10.07 -5.14
C ILE A 62 -3.42 -10.41 -6.17
N VAL A 63 -2.27 -10.91 -5.72
CA VAL A 63 -1.16 -11.34 -6.58
C VAL A 63 -1.52 -12.60 -7.35
N GLU A 64 -2.37 -13.46 -6.80
CA GLU A 64 -2.82 -14.71 -7.44
C GLU A 64 -3.86 -14.45 -8.53
N HIS A 65 -4.59 -13.34 -8.41
CA HIS A 65 -5.67 -12.95 -9.33
C HIS A 65 -5.49 -11.52 -9.85
N PRO A 66 -4.36 -11.19 -10.51
CA PRO A 66 -4.00 -9.80 -10.80
C PRO A 66 -4.99 -9.06 -11.72
N GLY A 67 -5.79 -9.81 -12.50
CA GLY A 67 -6.75 -9.26 -13.44
C GLY A 67 -6.13 -8.17 -14.32
N ASN A 68 -6.80 -7.02 -14.39
CA ASN A 68 -6.33 -5.81 -15.06
C ASN A 68 -6.00 -4.67 -14.09
N ILE A 69 -5.78 -4.96 -12.79
CA ILE A 69 -5.71 -3.93 -11.74
C ILE A 69 -4.59 -2.92 -11.97
N GLN A 70 -3.43 -3.34 -12.50
CA GLN A 70 -2.33 -2.42 -12.78
C GLN A 70 -2.73 -1.38 -13.81
N LYS A 71 -3.41 -1.81 -14.88
CA LYS A 71 -3.91 -0.93 -15.92
C LYS A 71 -5.00 -0.02 -15.37
N LEU A 72 -5.98 -0.57 -14.64
CA LEU A 72 -7.05 0.22 -14.02
C LEU A 72 -6.53 1.28 -13.06
N LEU A 73 -5.43 1.02 -12.35
CA LEU A 73 -4.80 2.01 -11.48
C LEU A 73 -4.04 3.06 -12.28
N ALA A 74 -3.28 2.67 -13.29
CA ALA A 74 -2.60 3.63 -14.18
C ALA A 74 -3.61 4.58 -14.83
N ASP A 75 -4.66 4.03 -15.44
CA ASP A 75 -5.73 4.79 -16.08
C ASP A 75 -6.40 5.74 -15.07
N ALA A 76 -6.74 5.27 -13.87
CA ALA A 76 -7.39 6.10 -12.84
C ALA A 76 -6.48 7.22 -12.29
N ILE A 77 -5.17 6.97 -12.17
CA ILE A 77 -4.18 7.98 -11.76
C ILE A 77 -4.10 9.07 -12.83
N GLU A 78 -3.99 8.68 -14.11
CA GLU A 78 -3.90 9.60 -15.24
C GLU A 78 -5.18 10.43 -15.41
N GLU A 79 -6.35 9.81 -15.34
CA GLU A 79 -7.65 10.48 -15.46
C GLU A 79 -7.88 11.55 -14.38
N SER A 80 -7.31 11.36 -13.20
CA SER A 80 -7.46 12.28 -12.06
C SER A 80 -6.26 13.22 -11.86
N TRP A 81 -5.28 13.21 -12.77
CA TRP A 81 -4.11 14.09 -12.72
C TRP A 81 -4.41 15.45 -13.34
N VAL A 82 -4.22 16.53 -12.58
CA VAL A 82 -4.61 17.90 -12.98
C VAL A 82 -3.46 18.66 -13.66
N TYR A 83 -2.24 18.15 -13.60
CA TYR A 83 -1.04 18.84 -14.06
C TYR A 83 -0.58 18.32 -15.42
N ASP A 84 -0.12 19.24 -16.28
CA ASP A 84 0.51 18.93 -17.57
C ASP A 84 2.00 18.60 -17.38
N LEU A 85 2.27 17.62 -16.52
CA LEU A 85 3.61 17.13 -16.18
C LEU A 85 3.63 15.62 -16.33
N ASP A 86 4.60 15.13 -17.10
CA ASP A 86 4.89 13.69 -17.19
C ASP A 86 5.24 13.16 -15.80
N ARG A 87 4.52 12.12 -15.38
CA ARG A 87 4.74 11.47 -14.10
C ARG A 87 5.20 10.04 -14.32
N ASN A 88 6.36 9.72 -13.75
CA ASN A 88 6.86 8.36 -13.70
C ASN A 88 6.43 7.72 -12.38
N PHE A 89 5.60 6.68 -12.45
CA PHE A 89 5.26 5.86 -11.31
C PHE A 89 5.36 4.37 -11.68
N ILE A 90 5.68 3.55 -10.67
CA ILE A 90 5.87 2.11 -10.84
C ILE A 90 4.71 1.40 -10.15
N ILE A 91 3.93 0.63 -10.90
CA ILE A 91 2.90 -0.26 -10.36
C ILE A 91 3.37 -1.70 -10.54
N GLY A 92 3.50 -2.43 -9.44
CA GLY A 92 3.97 -3.82 -9.45
C GLY A 92 3.21 -4.70 -8.47
N PHE A 93 3.58 -5.98 -8.47
CA PHE A 93 3.16 -6.95 -7.47
C PHE A 93 4.35 -7.29 -6.58
N SER A 94 4.08 -7.61 -5.32
CA SER A 94 5.10 -8.08 -4.40
C SER A 94 5.59 -9.46 -4.84
N GLU A 95 6.88 -9.58 -5.10
CA GLU A 95 7.53 -10.87 -5.39
C GLU A 95 7.66 -11.75 -4.14
N PHE A 96 7.38 -11.18 -2.96
CA PHE A 96 7.66 -11.82 -1.67
C PHE A 96 6.45 -12.48 -1.01
N GLY A 97 5.27 -12.46 -1.66
CA GLY A 97 4.06 -13.12 -1.13
C GLY A 97 3.76 -12.74 0.33
N GLU A 98 3.58 -13.75 1.18
CA GLU A 98 3.34 -13.59 2.63
C GLU A 98 4.47 -12.82 3.36
N GLN A 99 5.69 -12.80 2.83
CA GLN A 99 6.84 -12.15 3.45
C GLN A 99 6.89 -10.63 3.20
N ALA A 100 6.00 -10.09 2.35
CA ALA A 100 5.99 -8.67 2.00
C ALA A 100 5.93 -7.75 3.23
N VAL A 101 5.11 -8.10 4.22
CA VAL A 101 4.97 -7.33 5.46
C VAL A 101 6.25 -7.42 6.31
N SER A 102 6.80 -8.62 6.47
CA SER A 102 8.03 -8.85 7.24
C SER A 102 9.23 -8.15 6.61
N ILE A 103 9.33 -8.15 5.28
CA ILE A 103 10.39 -7.46 4.54
C ILE A 103 10.21 -5.95 4.62
N GLY A 104 8.98 -5.44 4.51
CA GLY A 104 8.68 -4.02 4.74
C GLY A 104 9.07 -3.56 6.14
N ALA A 105 8.72 -4.34 7.17
CA ALA A 105 9.10 -4.05 8.56
C ALA A 105 10.63 -4.13 8.78
N ALA A 106 11.31 -5.10 8.17
CA ALA A 106 12.77 -5.20 8.21
C ALA A 106 13.44 -4.03 7.47
N GLY A 107 12.87 -3.60 6.33
CA GLY A 107 13.32 -2.44 5.57
C GLY A 107 13.22 -1.16 6.38
N LEU A 108 12.07 -0.91 7.02
CA LEU A 108 11.88 0.22 7.95
C LEU A 108 12.86 0.18 9.13
N PHE A 109 13.15 -1.00 9.67
CA PHE A 109 14.13 -1.16 10.74
C PHE A 109 15.57 -0.84 10.26
N VAL A 110 15.95 -1.33 9.08
CA VAL A 110 17.26 -1.05 8.47
C VAL A 110 17.38 0.42 8.13
N GLU A 111 16.35 1.03 7.54
CA GLU A 111 16.29 2.47 7.27
C GLU A 111 16.53 3.26 8.56
N LYS A 112 15.75 2.98 9.63
CA LYS A 112 15.96 3.62 10.94
C LYS A 112 17.35 3.42 11.52
N LEU A 113 17.95 2.24 11.33
CA LEU A 113 19.30 1.95 11.82
C LEU A 113 20.39 2.76 11.09
N PHE A 114 20.16 3.10 9.82
CA PHE A 114 21.11 3.84 8.99
C PHE A 114 20.73 5.31 8.76
N SER A 115 19.57 5.75 9.25
CA SER A 115 19.18 7.16 9.22
C SER A 115 20.15 8.03 10.01
N VAL A 116 20.45 9.20 9.45
CA VAL A 116 21.21 10.24 10.15
C VAL A 116 20.25 10.92 11.13
N PRO A 117 20.59 11.02 12.43
CA PRO A 117 19.78 11.76 13.39
C PRO A 117 19.65 13.21 12.94
N ASP A 118 18.45 13.65 12.61
CA ASP A 118 18.23 15.04 12.20
C ASP A 118 18.25 15.94 13.45
N MET A 119 19.00 17.05 13.41
CA MET A 119 19.17 17.93 14.58
C MET A 119 17.94 18.79 14.88
N ALA A 120 16.89 18.74 14.05
CA ALA A 120 15.72 19.59 14.18
C ALA A 120 14.43 18.83 13.87
N ASP A 121 13.90 18.10 14.85
CA ASP A 121 12.55 18.34 15.39
C ASP A 121 12.01 17.16 16.22
N ARG A 122 11.73 17.50 17.49
CA ARG A 122 10.81 16.92 18.50
C ARG A 122 10.00 15.65 18.22
N PHE A 123 10.65 14.58 17.77
CA PHE A 123 10.26 13.22 18.12
C PHE A 123 11.50 12.50 18.64
N GLU A 124 11.49 12.06 19.90
CA GLU A 124 12.54 11.23 20.51
C GLU A 124 12.51 9.81 19.90
N GLU A 125 12.56 9.67 18.58
CA GLU A 125 12.72 8.38 17.94
C GLU A 125 14.20 7.99 17.92
N LEU A 126 14.51 6.85 18.52
CA LEU A 126 15.84 6.24 18.45
C LEU A 126 16.10 5.80 17.02
N VAL A 127 17.11 6.42 16.39
CA VAL A 127 17.60 6.10 15.05
C VAL A 127 19.12 5.99 15.07
N GLY A 128 19.71 5.46 14.00
CA GLY A 128 21.16 5.50 13.80
C GLY A 128 21.96 4.83 14.94
N TYR A 129 23.00 5.54 15.36
CA TYR A 129 23.91 5.11 16.43
C TYR A 129 23.18 4.90 17.78
N ASP A 130 22.21 5.75 18.11
CA ASP A 130 21.49 5.67 19.40
C ASP A 130 20.61 4.41 19.47
N LEU A 131 19.98 4.05 18.35
CA LEU A 131 19.23 2.80 18.23
C LEU A 131 20.16 1.58 18.32
N TYR A 132 21.33 1.64 17.68
CA TYR A 132 22.32 0.57 17.72
C TYR A 132 22.82 0.30 19.15
N GLU A 133 23.20 1.34 19.88
CA GLU A 133 23.63 1.25 21.29
C GLU A 133 22.54 0.69 22.20
N TYR A 134 21.29 1.10 22.00
CA TYR A 134 20.15 0.57 22.76
C TYR A 134 20.00 -0.95 22.59
N ILE A 135 20.11 -1.44 21.36
CA ILE A 135 20.01 -2.88 21.05
C ILE A 135 21.16 -3.67 21.69
N LEU A 136 22.39 -3.16 21.62
CA LEU A 136 23.56 -3.82 22.22
C LEU A 136 23.41 -3.94 23.74
N LYS A 137 22.97 -2.86 24.40
CA LYS A 137 22.71 -2.86 25.85
C LYS A 137 21.64 -3.86 26.25
N GLN A 138 20.58 -4.03 25.46
CA GLN A 138 19.55 -5.03 25.75
C GLN A 138 20.01 -6.48 25.56
N LYS A 139 20.99 -6.74 24.68
CA LYS A 139 21.51 -8.09 24.44
C LYS A 139 22.66 -8.50 25.37
N GLY A 140 23.08 -7.65 26.30
CA GLY A 140 24.20 -7.93 27.21
C GLY A 140 25.55 -8.05 26.48
N LEU A 141 25.64 -7.50 25.27
CA LEU A 141 26.84 -7.45 24.45
C LEU A 141 27.50 -6.08 24.67
N SER A 142 28.09 -5.87 25.84
CA SER A 142 28.96 -4.74 26.15
C SER A 142 30.20 -5.21 26.89
#